data_AF-A0A8T5IC28-F1
#
_entry.id   AF-A0A8T5IC28-F1
#
_cell.length_a   1.000
_cell.length_b   1.000
_cell.length_c   1.000
_cell.angle_alpha   90.00
_cell.angle_beta   90.00
_cell.angle_gamma   90.00
#
_symmetry.space_group_name_H-M   'P 1'
#
loop_
_entity.id
_entity.type
_entity.pdbx_description
1 polymer ?
#
loop_
_entity_poly.entity_id
_entity_poly.type
_entity_poly.pdbx_seq_one_letter_code
_entity_poly.pdbx_strand_id
1 'polypeptide(L)' 'MKLNYVSYSLFIAVGILMVFGTFGKLTGQWNFSSDWFWLLAGVGLVVEGAISLFKQKKFDKKYRIIEREI' A
#
# COMPACT_ATOMS: atom_id res chain seq x y z
N MET A 1 1.92 -18.83 -5.78
CA MET A 1 0.85 -17.81 -5.86
C MET A 1 0.09 -17.69 -4.52
N LYS A 2 0.78 -17.37 -3.42
CA LYS A 2 0.18 -17.18 -2.07
C LYS A 2 0.45 -15.81 -1.46
N LEU A 3 1.12 -14.92 -2.21
CA LEU A 3 1.75 -13.69 -1.70
C LEU A 3 0.91 -12.41 -1.91
N ASN A 4 -0.29 -12.52 -2.49
CA ASN A 4 -1.06 -11.35 -2.93
C ASN A 4 -2.12 -10.89 -1.92
N TYR A 5 -2.68 -11.78 -1.09
CA TYR A 5 -3.79 -11.40 -0.21
C TYR A 5 -3.38 -10.46 0.90
N VAL A 6 -2.23 -10.68 1.55
CA VAL A 6 -1.84 -9.87 2.72
C VAL A 6 -1.53 -8.42 2.35
N SER A 7 -0.80 -8.19 1.26
CA SER A 7 -0.49 -6.83 0.78
C SER A 7 -1.73 -6.11 0.25
N TYR A 8 -2.62 -6.80 -0.46
CA TYR A 8 -3.89 -6.20 -0.89
C TYR A 8 -4.79 -5.85 0.29
N SER A 9 -4.91 -6.75 1.29
CA SER A 9 -5.71 -6.50 2.48
C SER A 9 -5.18 -5.32 3.29
N LEU A 10 -3.85 -5.18 3.42
CA LEU A 10 -3.22 -4.02 4.07
C LEU A 10 -3.50 -2.73 3.31
N PHE A 11 -3.36 -2.74 1.99
CA PHE A 11 -3.66 -1.58 1.16
C PHE A 11 -5.13 -1.13 1.28
N ILE A 12 -6.06 -2.09 1.26
CA ILE A 12 -7.50 -1.83 1.47
C ILE A 12 -7.76 -1.29 2.87
N ALA A 13 -7.14 -1.87 3.90
CA ALA A 13 -7.30 -1.41 5.28
C ALA A 13 -6.78 0.02 5.47
N VAL A 14 -5.62 0.36 4.90
CA VAL A 14 -5.08 1.73 4.89
C VAL A 14 -6.02 2.68 4.17
N GLY A 15 -6.53 2.29 2.99
CA GLY A 15 -7.52 3.07 2.26
C GLY A 15 -8.79 3.36 3.07
N ILE A 16 -9.32 2.35 3.76
CA ILE A 16 -10.49 2.48 4.64
C ILE A 16 -10.19 3.44 5.79
N LEU A 17 -9.03 3.31 6.45
CA LEU A 17 -8.60 4.21 7.51
C LEU A 17 -8.47 5.66 7.03
N MET A 18 -7.98 5.87 5.81
CA MET A 18 -7.89 7.21 5.24
C MET A 18 -9.27 7.84 5.01
N VAL A 19 -10.22 7.06 4.48
CA VAL A 19 -11.59 7.54 4.23
C VAL A 19 -12.27 7.93 5.54
N PHE A 20 -12.22 7.05 6.55
CA PHE A 20 -12.84 7.33 7.84
C PHE A 20 -12.13 8.47 8.59
N GLY A 21 -10.80 8.54 8.54
CA GLY A 21 -10.03 9.63 9.15
C GLY A 21 -10.37 10.97 8.51
N THR A 22 -10.44 11.04 7.17
CA THR A 22 -10.82 12.25 6.44
C THR A 22 -12.26 12.66 6.76
N PHE A 23 -13.19 11.71 6.82
CA PHE A 23 -14.58 11.97 7.15
C PHE A 23 -14.75 12.50 8.59
N GLY A 24 -14.05 11.90 9.57
CA GLY A 24 -14.04 12.36 10.97
C GLY A 24 -13.47 13.77 11.13
N LYS A 25 -12.50 14.12 10.28
CA LYS A 25 -11.96 15.49 10.21
C LYS A 25 -12.95 16.49 9.60
N LEU A 26 -13.55 16.14 8.45
CA LEU A 26 -14.47 17.03 7.74
C LEU A 26 -15.74 17.31 8.56
N THR A 27 -16.19 16.33 9.35
CA THR A 27 -17.32 16.48 10.28
C THR A 27 -16.96 17.29 11.55
N GLY A 28 -15.71 17.74 11.67
CA GLY A 28 -15.23 18.56 12.79
C GLY A 28 -15.07 17.79 14.10
N GLN A 29 -15.25 16.47 14.10
CA GLN A 29 -15.12 15.66 15.31
C GLN A 29 -13.66 15.50 15.73
N TRP A 30 -12.74 15.43 14.77
CA TRP A 30 -11.31 15.26 15.04
C TRP A 30 -10.48 16.43 14.51
N ASN A 31 -9.80 17.13 15.40
CA ASN A 31 -8.93 18.26 15.08
C ASN A 31 -7.46 17.82 14.99
N PHE A 32 -7.07 17.24 13.85
CA PHE A 32 -5.67 16.90 13.55
C PHE A 32 -5.18 17.67 12.32
N SER A 33 -3.88 17.93 12.19
CA SER A 33 -3.33 18.63 11.01
C SER A 33 -3.51 17.81 9.71
N SER A 34 -3.99 18.46 8.65
CA SER A 34 -4.20 17.81 7.34
C SER A 34 -2.87 17.35 6.77
N ASP A 35 -1.85 18.19 6.90
CA ASP A 35 -0.54 17.96 6.30
C ASP A 35 0.09 16.70 6.87
N TRP A 36 -0.03 16.49 8.19
CA TRP A 36 0.49 15.30 8.85
C TRP A 36 -0.25 14.02 8.45
N PHE A 37 -1.57 14.10 8.32
CA PHE A 37 -2.39 12.98 7.89
C PHE A 37 -2.10 12.57 6.45
N TRP A 38 -2.06 13.54 5.53
CA TRP A 38 -1.75 13.27 4.12
C TRP A 38 -0.29 12.80 3.93
N LEU A 39 0.64 13.28 4.76
CA LEU A 39 2.02 12.79 4.77
C LEU A 39 2.09 11.32 5.19
N LEU A 40 1.42 10.93 6.28
CA LEU A 40 1.35 9.53 6.72
C LEU A 40 0.68 8.62 5.68
N ALA A 41 -0.41 9.09 5.07
CA ALA A 41 -1.08 8.42 3.97
C ALA A 41 -0.13 8.18 2.78
N GLY A 42 0.57 9.22 2.34
CA GLY A 42 1.54 9.14 1.25
C GLY A 42 2.69 8.18 1.56
N VAL A 43 3.24 8.23 2.78
CA VAL A 43 4.30 7.30 3.21
C VAL A 43 3.80 5.85 3.19
N GLY A 44 2.60 5.57 3.69
CA GLY A 44 2.00 4.24 3.66
C GLY A 44 1.86 3.69 2.23
N LEU A 45 1.37 4.51 1.30
CA LEU A 45 1.24 4.14 -0.11
C LEU A 45 2.61 3.86 -0.76
N VAL A 46 3.61 4.70 -0.49
CA VAL A 46 4.96 4.53 -1.05
C VAL A 46 5.61 3.25 -0.53
N VAL A 47 5.46 2.95 0.77
CA VAL A 47 6.02 1.73 1.39
C VAL A 47 5.37 0.48 0.78
N GLU A 48 4.04 0.42 0.70
CA GLU A 48 3.33 -0.72 0.09
C GLU A 48 3.71 -0.88 -1.39
N GLY A 49 3.77 0.22 -2.14
CA GLY A 49 4.22 0.22 -3.54
C GLY A 49 5.66 -0.29 -3.70
N ALA A 50 6.58 0.16 -2.84
CA ALA A 50 7.97 -0.29 -2.83
C ALA A 50 8.08 -1.79 -2.52
N ILE A 51 7.38 -2.29 -1.48
CA ILE A 51 7.37 -3.72 -1.13
C ILE A 51 6.87 -4.57 -2.30
N SER A 52 5.80 -4.11 -2.97
CA SER A 52 5.25 -4.78 -4.15
C SER A 52 6.27 -4.84 -5.30
N LEU A 53 6.94 -3.72 -5.60
CA LEU A 53 7.98 -3.64 -6.63
C LEU A 53 9.18 -4.54 -6.31
N PHE A 54 9.67 -4.55 -5.07
CA PHE A 54 10.79 -5.42 -4.68
C PHE A 54 10.41 -6.91 -4.80
N LYS A 55 9.18 -7.28 -4.42
CA LYS A 55 8.68 -8.65 -4.60
C LYS A 55 8.56 -9.02 -6.06
N GLN A 56 7.97 -8.16 -6.90
CA GLN A 56 7.87 -8.40 -8.34
C GLN A 56 9.26 -8.56 -8.95
N LYS A 57 10.21 -7.66 -8.65
CA LYS A 57 11.59 -7.75 -9.15
C LYS A 57 12.29 -9.04 -8.74
N LYS A 58 12.05 -9.54 -7.51
CA LYS A 58 12.56 -10.83 -7.04
C LYS A 58 11.91 -12.01 -7.75
N PHE A 59 10.61 -11.93 -8.01
CA PHE A 59 9.87 -12.94 -8.75
C PHE A 59 10.34 -12.99 -10.22
N ASP A 60 10.38 -11.86 -10.90
CA ASP A 60 10.86 -11.75 -12.28
C ASP A 60 12.28 -12.27 -12.41
N LYS A 61 13.20 -11.91 -11.49
CA LYS A 61 14.56 -12.45 -11.52
C LYS A 61 14.60 -13.98 -11.39
N LYS A 62 13.67 -14.59 -10.63
CA LYS A 62 13.64 -16.05 -10.41
C LYS A 62 12.96 -16.81 -11.55
N TYR A 63 11.89 -16.28 -12.12
CA TYR A 63 11.03 -17.00 -13.06
C TYR A 63 11.25 -16.60 -14.53
N ARG A 64 11.75 -15.39 -14.81
CA ARG A 64 12.08 -14.96 -16.19
C ARG A 64 13.25 -15.74 -16.83
N ILE A 65 14.00 -16.48 -16.02
CA ILE A 65 15.10 -17.35 -16.49
C ILE A 65 14.53 -18.68 -17.03
N ILE A 66 13.44 -19.17 -16.43
CA ILE A 66 12.84 -20.47 -16.76
C ILE A 66 12.08 -20.41 -18.09
N GLU A 67 11.59 -19.23 -18.48
CA GLU A 67 10.86 -19.01 -19.73
C GLU A 67 11.78 -18.94 -20.97
N ARG A 68 13.11 -18.87 -20.80
CA ARG A 68 14.07 -18.92 -21.93
C ARG A 68 14.55 -20.33 -22.28
N GLU A 69 14.26 -21.33 -21.45
CA GLU A 69 14.70 -22.71 -21.64
C GLU A 69 13.62 -23.66 -22.18
N ILE A 70 12.44 -23.13 -22.55
CA ILE A 70 11.34 -23.90 -23.16
C ILE A 70 11.19 -23.50 -24.63
#